data_AF-A0A261PYB0-F1
#
_entry.id   AF-A0A261PYB0-F1
#
_cell.length_a   1.000
_cell.length_b   1.000
_cell.length_c   1.000
_cell.angle_alpha   90.00
_cell.angle_beta   90.00
_cell.angle_gamma   90.00
#
_symmetry.space_group_name_H-M   'P 1'
#
loop_
_entity.id
_entity.type
_entity.pdbx_description
1 polymer ?
#
loop_
_entity_poly.entity_id
_entity_poly.type
_entity_poly.pdbx_seq_one_letter_code
_entity_poly.pdbx_strand_id
1 'polypeptide(L)'
;MSWWRASTSTTPISPYADFVRKVISICSSTTLVLTSKPSIILLKRLVLLFLLPWTVGAQVPVLSDPNSWSMILLPDPQNYVKFSQNQPILDLMTSWIKENAARLNTRLVLCTGDLVDQNLNAHPDGTHGNQTSTQQWQAVSRNFEKLDGTLPYILATGNHDYGMKNSENRYSQFNSYFPAERNAQTAALLLEMAPNESGVPTLENACYEFTPPVGPKLLLFSLEFLPRTEIVAWAKQIASQPRFANHRGVVLTHSFLRSMLKKNERIDTEPYPLSRPTYGQQLWEKLLAPSRNLQFLICGHVADSEGHEGHVGYREDPNAAGKKVAQMLFNAQREGGGWHGNGGDGWLRILEFLPDGKTIQVRTFSPLLAASPLTRHLAWRTESFDSFRIAF
;
A
#
# COMPACT_ATOMS: atom_id res chain seq x y z
N MET A 1 37.85 -27.80 -37.31
CA MET A 1 36.92 -27.53 -38.44
C MET A 1 35.65 -26.93 -37.87
N SER A 2 35.49 -25.63 -38.10
CA SER A 2 34.41 -24.77 -37.64
C SER A 2 33.20 -24.83 -38.58
N TRP A 3 31.99 -24.97 -38.04
CA TRP A 3 30.76 -24.64 -38.77
C TRP A 3 29.75 -23.97 -37.85
N TRP A 4 29.78 -22.64 -37.81
CA TRP A 4 28.63 -21.80 -37.50
C TRP A 4 28.35 -20.97 -38.76
N ARG A 5 27.21 -21.20 -39.41
CA ARG A 5 26.67 -20.29 -40.44
C ARG A 5 25.82 -19.24 -39.73
N ALA A 6 26.20 -17.97 -39.87
CA ALA A 6 25.34 -16.84 -39.54
C ALA A 6 24.21 -16.72 -40.57
N SER A 7 22.95 -16.71 -40.13
CA SER A 7 21.83 -16.22 -40.93
C SER A 7 21.61 -14.75 -40.62
N THR A 8 21.71 -13.90 -41.65
CA THR A 8 21.34 -12.49 -41.57
C THR A 8 19.82 -12.38 -41.69
N SER A 9 19.12 -12.21 -40.57
CA SER A 9 17.72 -11.76 -40.60
C SER A 9 17.69 -10.23 -40.64
N THR A 10 17.21 -9.68 -41.76
CA THR A 10 16.85 -8.27 -41.87
C THR A 10 15.53 -8.06 -41.15
N THR A 11 15.59 -7.49 -39.94
CA THR A 11 14.40 -6.98 -39.24
C THR A 11 13.69 -5.93 -40.11
N PRO A 12 12.37 -6.04 -40.35
CA PRO A 12 11.64 -5.00 -41.04
C PRO A 12 11.62 -3.72 -40.19
N ILE A 13 12.03 -2.62 -40.81
CA ILE A 13 12.00 -1.28 -40.22
C ILE A 13 10.53 -0.93 -39.97
N SER A 14 10.21 -0.50 -38.74
CA SER A 14 8.87 -0.01 -38.39
C SER A 14 8.43 1.07 -39.38
N PRO A 15 7.17 1.07 -39.87
CA PRO A 15 6.67 2.10 -40.79
C PRO A 15 6.83 3.53 -40.23
N TYR A 16 6.99 3.67 -38.91
CA TYR A 16 7.31 4.94 -38.26
C TYR A 16 8.76 5.41 -38.51
N ALA A 17 9.72 4.49 -38.50
CA ALA A 17 11.14 4.82 -38.73
C ALA A 17 11.41 5.23 -40.18
N ASP A 18 10.67 4.66 -41.14
CA ASP A 18 10.72 5.08 -42.55
C ASP A 18 10.05 6.45 -42.77
N PHE A 19 8.98 6.76 -42.05
CA PHE A 19 8.36 8.09 -42.07
C PHE A 19 9.33 9.16 -41.53
N VAL A 20 9.96 8.90 -40.39
CA VAL A 20 10.95 9.82 -39.79
C VAL A 20 12.16 10.01 -40.70
N ARG A 21 12.69 8.95 -41.33
CA ARG A 21 13.79 9.06 -42.31
C ARG A 21 13.40 9.88 -43.53
N LYS A 22 12.18 9.70 -44.07
CA LYS A 22 11.69 10.50 -45.21
C LYS A 22 11.53 11.97 -44.84
N VAL A 23 11.02 12.29 -43.65
CA VAL A 23 10.90 13.68 -43.18
C VAL A 23 12.26 14.34 -42.98
N ILE A 24 13.24 13.63 -42.40
CA ILE A 24 14.62 14.14 -42.26
C ILE A 24 15.28 14.36 -43.63
N SER A 25 15.07 13.45 -44.58
CA SER A 25 15.60 13.58 -45.94
C SER A 25 15.04 14.80 -46.68
N ILE A 26 13.73 15.09 -46.53
CA ILE A 26 13.08 16.26 -47.14
C ILE A 26 13.62 17.57 -46.54
N CYS A 27 13.89 17.58 -45.22
CA CYS A 27 14.47 18.73 -44.54
C CYS A 27 15.96 18.96 -44.90
N SER A 28 16.67 17.93 -45.37
CA SER A 28 18.10 17.99 -45.67
C SER A 28 18.42 18.46 -47.10
N SER A 29 17.47 18.38 -48.02
CA SER A 29 17.69 18.63 -49.46
C SER A 29 17.25 20.02 -49.94
N THR A 30 16.93 20.96 -49.03
CA THR A 30 16.48 22.30 -49.43
C THR A 30 17.47 23.36 -48.96
N THR A 31 18.51 23.61 -49.76
CA THR A 31 19.34 24.82 -49.66
C THR A 31 18.50 26.01 -50.13
N LEU A 32 17.66 26.55 -49.25
CA LEU A 32 16.87 27.74 -49.51
C LEU A 32 17.77 28.97 -49.34
N VAL A 33 18.17 29.56 -50.47
CA VAL A 33 18.90 30.83 -50.54
C VAL A 33 18.10 31.90 -49.79
N LEU A 34 18.75 32.49 -48.78
CA LEU A 34 18.21 33.50 -47.90
C LEU A 34 17.91 34.80 -48.67
N THR A 35 16.63 35.13 -48.83
CA THR A 35 16.20 36.52 -49.01
C THR A 35 15.29 36.90 -47.85
N SER A 36 15.64 37.99 -47.19
CA SER A 36 15.07 38.48 -45.94
C SER A 36 13.59 38.87 -46.06
N LYS A 37 12.68 38.09 -45.46
CA LYS A 37 11.32 38.57 -45.12
C LYS A 37 10.85 38.05 -43.75
N PRO A 38 10.18 38.88 -42.93
CA PRO A 38 9.80 38.59 -41.53
C PRO A 38 8.79 37.44 -41.35
N SER A 39 8.26 36.86 -42.41
CA SER A 39 7.27 35.77 -42.40
C SER A 39 7.85 34.39 -42.01
N ILE A 40 9.18 34.21 -42.06
CA ILE A 40 9.85 32.91 -41.79
C ILE A 40 10.08 32.67 -40.28
N ILE A 41 10.07 33.72 -39.46
CA ILE A 41 10.27 33.62 -38.00
C ILE A 41 9.03 33.01 -37.31
N LEU A 42 7.83 33.21 -37.86
CA LEU A 42 6.59 32.66 -37.31
C LEU A 42 6.48 31.14 -37.54
N LEU A 43 6.99 30.63 -38.68
CA LEU A 43 6.96 29.21 -39.00
C LEU A 43 7.97 28.40 -38.17
N LYS A 44 9.12 29.00 -37.81
CA LYS A 44 10.09 28.38 -36.88
C LYS A 44 9.58 28.28 -35.44
N ARG A 45 8.65 29.16 -35.02
CA ARG A 45 8.01 29.06 -33.69
C ARG A 45 6.87 28.04 -33.64
N LEU A 46 6.17 27.80 -34.76
CA LEU A 46 5.13 26.76 -34.81
C LEU A 46 5.70 25.33 -34.88
N VAL A 47 6.81 25.11 -35.59
CA VAL A 47 7.41 23.77 -35.72
C VAL A 47 8.14 23.32 -34.44
N LEU A 48 8.58 24.24 -33.59
CA LEU A 48 9.17 23.90 -32.29
C LEU A 48 8.13 23.44 -31.26
N LEU A 49 6.83 23.71 -31.47
CA LEU A 49 5.76 23.23 -30.59
C LEU A 49 5.35 21.76 -30.83
N PHE A 50 5.78 21.15 -31.94
CA PHE A 50 5.41 19.77 -32.31
C PHE A 50 6.55 18.75 -32.11
N LEU A 51 7.69 19.16 -31.55
CA LEU A 51 8.85 18.30 -31.29
C LEU A 51 9.07 17.94 -29.82
N LEU A 52 8.13 18.27 -28.94
CA LEU A 52 8.08 17.60 -27.64
C LEU A 52 7.37 16.26 -27.85
N PRO A 53 8.07 15.12 -27.82
CA PRO A 53 7.37 13.88 -27.65
C PRO A 53 6.66 13.99 -26.30
N TRP A 54 5.34 14.13 -26.32
CA TRP A 54 4.51 13.68 -25.21
C TRP A 54 4.64 12.16 -25.17
N THR A 55 5.80 11.67 -24.78
CA THR A 55 5.84 10.39 -24.11
C THR A 55 5.13 10.65 -22.80
N VAL A 56 3.84 10.34 -22.75
CA VAL A 56 3.15 9.96 -21.51
C VAL A 56 3.79 8.62 -21.07
N GLY A 57 5.10 8.64 -20.82
CA GLY A 57 5.76 7.61 -20.08
C GLY A 57 5.23 7.76 -18.68
N ALA A 58 4.55 6.73 -18.17
CA ALA A 58 4.03 6.75 -16.82
C ALA A 58 5.09 7.26 -15.87
N GLN A 59 4.73 8.33 -15.18
CA GLN A 59 5.69 9.06 -14.37
C GLN A 59 6.10 8.14 -13.23
N VAL A 60 7.41 7.86 -13.12
CA VAL A 60 7.97 7.32 -11.88
C VAL A 60 7.43 8.18 -10.73
N PRO A 61 6.92 7.61 -9.63
CA PRO A 61 6.33 8.42 -8.59
C PRO A 61 7.32 9.47 -8.11
N VAL A 62 6.84 10.64 -7.78
CA VAL A 62 7.61 11.71 -7.17
C VAL A 62 6.69 12.36 -6.16
N LEU A 63 7.27 12.83 -5.07
CA LEU A 63 6.53 13.66 -4.14
C LEU A 63 6.13 14.96 -4.85
N SER A 64 4.95 15.45 -4.53
CA SER A 64 4.45 16.73 -5.03
C SER A 64 5.25 17.92 -4.49
N ASP A 65 5.86 17.77 -3.31
CA ASP A 65 6.76 18.75 -2.70
C ASP A 65 8.06 18.08 -2.18
N PRO A 66 9.25 18.66 -2.43
CA PRO A 66 10.52 18.10 -1.98
C PRO A 66 10.69 18.04 -0.45
N ASN A 67 9.93 18.84 0.32
CA ASN A 67 9.94 18.81 1.78
C ASN A 67 8.88 17.85 2.35
N SER A 68 8.07 17.22 1.51
CA SER A 68 7.16 16.16 1.93
C SER A 68 7.93 14.90 2.37
N TRP A 69 7.26 14.04 3.12
CA TRP A 69 7.70 12.68 3.41
C TRP A 69 6.56 11.70 3.15
N SER A 70 6.85 10.40 3.04
CA SER A 70 5.80 9.41 2.73
C SER A 70 5.72 8.25 3.71
N MET A 71 4.50 7.72 3.83
CA MET A 71 4.25 6.34 4.23
C MET A 71 3.82 5.52 3.02
N ILE A 72 4.20 4.24 3.00
CA ILE A 72 3.67 3.28 2.04
C ILE A 72 2.71 2.34 2.76
N LEU A 73 1.51 2.16 2.20
CA LEU A 73 0.52 1.22 2.68
C LEU A 73 0.41 0.04 1.70
N LEU A 74 0.74 -1.15 2.19
CA LEU A 74 0.52 -2.41 1.52
C LEU A 74 -0.89 -2.94 1.85
N PRO A 75 -1.58 -3.55 0.87
CA PRO A 75 -2.87 -4.21 1.10
C PRO A 75 -2.66 -5.58 1.78
N ASP A 76 -3.73 -6.36 1.85
CA ASP A 76 -3.72 -7.72 2.38
C ASP A 76 -2.94 -8.67 1.46
N PRO A 77 -1.82 -9.26 1.90
CA PRO A 77 -0.93 -10.00 1.02
C PRO A 77 -1.33 -11.47 0.79
N GLN A 78 -2.36 -12.00 1.45
CA GLN A 78 -2.68 -13.45 1.44
C GLN A 78 -2.76 -14.09 0.05
N ASN A 79 -3.35 -13.39 -0.93
CA ASN A 79 -3.44 -13.92 -2.30
C ASN A 79 -2.08 -13.88 -3.05
N TYR A 80 -1.12 -13.06 -2.62
CA TYR A 80 0.24 -13.08 -3.14
C TYR A 80 1.03 -14.28 -2.61
N VAL A 81 0.76 -14.75 -1.39
CA VAL A 81 1.60 -15.78 -0.74
C VAL A 81 1.06 -17.20 -0.83
N LYS A 82 -0.27 -17.37 -0.99
CA LYS A 82 -0.88 -18.71 -1.08
C LYS A 82 -0.61 -19.44 -2.40
N PHE A 83 -0.19 -18.72 -3.44
CA PHE A 83 0.29 -19.30 -4.69
C PHE A 83 1.76 -18.96 -4.91
N SER A 84 2.62 -19.97 -5.08
CA SER A 84 4.06 -19.78 -5.35
C SER A 84 4.34 -18.87 -6.55
N GLN A 85 3.50 -18.92 -7.58
CA GLN A 85 3.65 -18.08 -8.78
C GLN A 85 3.43 -16.58 -8.51
N ASN A 86 2.66 -16.23 -7.46
CA ASN A 86 2.33 -14.85 -7.11
C ASN A 86 3.35 -14.23 -6.14
N GLN A 87 4.07 -15.05 -5.38
CA GLN A 87 5.04 -14.59 -4.36
C GLN A 87 6.06 -13.57 -4.91
N PRO A 88 6.60 -13.71 -6.14
CA PRO A 88 7.50 -12.71 -6.72
C PRO A 88 6.89 -11.30 -6.89
N ILE A 89 5.56 -11.16 -6.90
CA ILE A 89 4.93 -9.84 -7.01
C ILE A 89 5.04 -9.08 -5.69
N LEU A 90 4.83 -9.73 -4.55
CA LEU A 90 5.06 -9.12 -3.25
C LEU A 90 6.55 -8.84 -2.99
N ASP A 91 7.42 -9.72 -3.52
CA ASP A 91 8.87 -9.51 -3.54
C ASP A 91 9.25 -8.24 -4.32
N LEU A 92 8.66 -8.05 -5.51
CA LEU A 92 8.81 -6.84 -6.31
C LEU A 92 8.32 -5.60 -5.56
N MET A 93 7.15 -5.66 -4.93
CA MET A 93 6.58 -4.52 -4.18
C MET A 93 7.51 -4.09 -3.03
N THR A 94 8.00 -5.03 -2.23
CA THR A 94 8.87 -4.74 -1.09
C THR A 94 10.27 -4.29 -1.52
N SER A 95 10.84 -4.88 -2.58
CA SER A 95 12.09 -4.41 -3.19
C SER A 95 11.94 -2.99 -3.75
N TRP A 96 10.84 -2.72 -4.45
CA TRP A 96 10.55 -1.40 -4.97
C TRP A 96 10.43 -0.34 -3.86
N ILE A 97 9.78 -0.67 -2.75
CA ILE A 97 9.70 0.24 -1.58
C ILE A 97 11.10 0.60 -1.10
N LYS A 98 11.97 -0.40 -0.90
CA LYS A 98 13.35 -0.20 -0.45
C LYS A 98 14.14 0.69 -1.41
N GLU A 99 14.11 0.38 -2.69
CA GLU A 99 14.86 1.10 -3.74
C GLU A 99 14.40 2.54 -3.92
N ASN A 100 13.13 2.82 -3.67
CA ASN A 100 12.53 4.13 -3.88
C ASN A 100 12.37 4.94 -2.58
N ALA A 101 12.78 4.38 -1.44
CA ALA A 101 12.65 5.01 -0.13
C ALA A 101 13.28 6.41 -0.08
N ALA A 102 14.49 6.56 -0.62
CA ALA A 102 15.18 7.86 -0.67
C ALA A 102 14.43 8.85 -1.57
N ARG A 103 14.02 8.42 -2.76
CA ARG A 103 13.32 9.24 -3.76
C ARG A 103 11.94 9.71 -3.27
N LEU A 104 11.25 8.88 -2.48
CA LEU A 104 9.94 9.18 -1.92
C LEU A 104 10.01 9.68 -0.47
N ASN A 105 11.21 9.90 0.07
CA ASN A 105 11.41 10.23 1.48
C ASN A 105 10.52 9.35 2.39
N THR A 106 10.49 8.04 2.10
CA THR A 106 9.65 7.08 2.81
C THR A 106 10.20 6.86 4.20
N ARG A 107 9.33 6.98 5.20
CA ARG A 107 9.71 6.87 6.61
C ARG A 107 9.06 5.72 7.35
N LEU A 108 7.97 5.17 6.83
CA LEU A 108 7.23 4.08 7.46
C LEU A 108 6.46 3.28 6.42
N VAL A 109 6.38 1.96 6.63
CA VAL A 109 5.53 1.06 5.84
C VAL A 109 4.44 0.48 6.74
N LEU A 110 3.20 0.42 6.24
CA LEU A 110 2.07 -0.18 6.94
C LEU A 110 1.52 -1.36 6.11
N CYS A 111 0.99 -2.38 6.75
CA CYS A 111 0.27 -3.47 6.09
C CYS A 111 -1.00 -3.83 6.87
N THR A 112 -2.11 -3.97 6.17
CA THR A 112 -3.48 -4.10 6.75
C THR A 112 -3.81 -5.47 7.33
N GLY A 113 -2.87 -6.42 7.33
CA GLY A 113 -3.07 -7.78 7.84
C GLY A 113 -3.50 -8.76 6.76
N ASP A 114 -3.95 -9.96 7.17
CA ASP A 114 -4.12 -11.11 6.28
C ASP A 114 -2.80 -11.42 5.57
N LEU A 115 -1.76 -11.59 6.40
CA LEU A 115 -0.38 -11.84 5.97
C LEU A 115 -0.25 -13.18 5.26
N VAL A 116 -1.09 -14.14 5.63
CA VAL A 116 -1.25 -15.45 5.01
C VAL A 116 -2.73 -15.74 4.76
N ASP A 117 -3.05 -16.69 3.86
CA ASP A 117 -4.42 -17.18 3.67
C ASP A 117 -4.78 -18.24 4.71
N GLN A 118 -3.78 -18.91 5.30
CA GLN A 118 -3.97 -19.97 6.28
C GLN A 118 -2.82 -20.00 7.30
N ASN A 119 -3.15 -20.11 8.59
CA ASN A 119 -2.17 -19.98 9.69
C ASN A 119 -1.63 -21.30 10.26
N LEU A 120 -2.34 -22.43 10.13
CA LEU A 120 -1.89 -23.74 10.61
C LEU A 120 -2.14 -24.90 9.63
N ASN A 121 -2.64 -24.63 8.42
CA ASN A 121 -2.91 -25.70 7.48
C ASN A 121 -1.62 -26.26 6.84
N ALA A 122 -1.30 -27.51 7.14
CA ALA A 122 -0.15 -28.22 6.56
C ALA A 122 -0.42 -28.82 5.18
N HIS A 123 -1.68 -28.87 4.74
CA HIS A 123 -2.11 -29.57 3.53
C HIS A 123 -2.84 -28.61 2.58
N PRO A 124 -2.16 -28.01 1.61
CA PRO A 124 -2.82 -27.22 0.57
C PRO A 124 -3.71 -28.13 -0.28
N ASP A 125 -4.87 -27.64 -0.68
CA ASP A 125 -5.83 -28.36 -1.52
C ASP A 125 -5.82 -27.90 -2.99
N GLY A 126 -4.92 -26.99 -3.34
CA GLY A 126 -4.80 -26.39 -4.68
C GLY A 126 -5.88 -25.35 -5.00
N THR A 127 -6.97 -25.30 -4.24
CA THR A 127 -8.05 -24.32 -4.39
C THR A 127 -7.76 -23.08 -3.55
N HIS A 128 -7.46 -23.27 -2.27
CA HIS A 128 -7.08 -22.20 -1.34
C HIS A 128 -5.58 -21.94 -1.32
N GLY A 129 -4.92 -22.16 -2.46
CA GLY A 129 -3.48 -22.04 -2.61
C GLY A 129 -2.76 -23.37 -2.84
N ASN A 130 -1.52 -23.27 -3.31
CA ASN A 130 -0.62 -24.40 -3.51
C ASN A 130 0.56 -24.39 -2.52
N GLN A 131 0.46 -23.60 -1.46
CA GLN A 131 1.48 -23.42 -0.43
C GLN A 131 0.94 -23.84 0.94
N THR A 132 1.73 -24.60 1.70
CA THR A 132 1.42 -24.88 3.11
C THR A 132 1.44 -23.58 3.92
N SER A 133 0.77 -23.54 5.07
CA SER A 133 0.81 -22.39 5.95
C SER A 133 2.24 -21.96 6.32
N THR A 134 3.13 -22.90 6.62
CA THR A 134 4.55 -22.61 6.87
C THR A 134 5.21 -21.93 5.67
N GLN A 135 4.95 -22.38 4.44
CA GLN A 135 5.50 -21.76 3.24
C GLN A 135 4.95 -20.34 3.02
N GLN A 136 3.67 -20.12 3.30
CA GLN A 136 3.05 -18.79 3.22
C GLN A 136 3.69 -17.82 4.23
N TRP A 137 3.80 -18.22 5.50
CA TRP A 137 4.44 -17.43 6.54
C TRP A 137 5.91 -17.13 6.24
N GLN A 138 6.65 -18.12 5.75
CA GLN A 138 8.03 -17.93 5.30
C GLN A 138 8.11 -16.97 4.11
N ALA A 139 7.17 -17.03 3.16
CA ALA A 139 7.14 -16.14 2.01
C ALA A 139 6.88 -14.69 2.41
N VAL A 140 5.82 -14.42 3.19
CA VAL A 140 5.53 -13.06 3.67
C VAL A 140 6.68 -12.53 4.53
N SER A 141 7.25 -13.37 5.40
CA SER A 141 8.41 -13.02 6.22
C SER A 141 9.62 -12.61 5.36
N ARG A 142 10.02 -13.41 4.35
CA ARG A 142 11.14 -13.07 3.45
C ARG A 142 10.92 -11.81 2.61
N ASN A 143 9.66 -11.47 2.33
CA ASN A 143 9.34 -10.23 1.61
C ASN A 143 9.59 -9.01 2.50
N PHE A 144 9.10 -9.04 3.74
CA PHE A 144 9.34 -7.96 4.71
C PHE A 144 10.81 -7.89 5.19
N GLU A 145 11.55 -8.99 5.16
CA GLU A 145 12.99 -9.04 5.51
C GLU A 145 13.82 -8.04 4.71
N LYS A 146 13.39 -7.71 3.50
CA LYS A 146 14.07 -6.74 2.63
C LYS A 146 14.11 -5.34 3.26
N LEU A 147 13.13 -5.03 4.10
CA LEU A 147 13.01 -3.76 4.80
C LEU A 147 13.74 -3.76 6.15
N ASP A 148 14.11 -4.92 6.69
CA ASP A 148 14.79 -5.04 7.98
C ASP A 148 16.07 -4.19 8.00
N GLY A 149 16.24 -3.41 9.07
CA GLY A 149 17.38 -2.51 9.25
C GLY A 149 17.35 -1.24 8.37
N THR A 150 16.39 -1.10 7.44
CA THR A 150 16.31 0.03 6.51
C THR A 150 15.08 0.91 6.69
N LEU A 151 13.90 0.31 6.83
CA LEU A 151 12.65 1.02 7.07
C LEU A 151 11.87 0.34 8.20
N PRO A 152 11.26 1.10 9.12
CA PRO A 152 10.29 0.53 10.03
C PRO A 152 9.04 0.12 9.24
N TYR A 153 8.45 -0.99 9.66
CA TYR A 153 7.13 -1.41 9.20
C TYR A 153 6.25 -1.82 10.39
N ILE A 154 4.95 -1.54 10.28
CA ILE A 154 3.94 -1.91 11.27
C ILE A 154 2.87 -2.76 10.55
N LEU A 155 2.60 -3.93 11.09
CA LEU A 155 1.69 -4.92 10.51
C LEU A 155 0.47 -5.07 11.41
N ALA A 156 -0.72 -5.08 10.83
CA ALA A 156 -1.89 -5.67 11.48
C ALA A 156 -1.88 -7.19 11.27
N THR A 157 -2.66 -7.89 12.07
CA THR A 157 -3.11 -9.26 11.78
C THR A 157 -4.53 -9.22 11.23
N GLY A 158 -4.83 -10.06 10.26
CA GLY A 158 -6.17 -10.26 9.71
C GLY A 158 -6.82 -11.56 10.14
N ASN A 159 -8.01 -11.84 9.61
CA ASN A 159 -8.76 -13.02 10.03
C ASN A 159 -8.11 -14.34 9.61
N HIS A 160 -7.33 -14.35 8.52
CA HIS A 160 -6.62 -15.53 8.03
C HIS A 160 -5.30 -15.79 8.78
N ASP A 161 -4.79 -14.80 9.50
CA ASP A 161 -3.59 -14.93 10.34
C ASP A 161 -3.86 -15.71 11.64
N TYR A 162 -5.13 -16.02 11.92
CA TYR A 162 -5.59 -16.68 13.14
C TYR A 162 -6.26 -18.03 12.86
N GLY A 163 -6.14 -18.94 13.83
CA GLY A 163 -6.75 -20.26 13.76
C GLY A 163 -6.09 -21.14 12.71
N MET A 164 -6.90 -21.90 11.96
CA MET A 164 -6.41 -22.76 10.88
C MET A 164 -6.70 -22.16 9.52
N LYS A 165 -7.95 -21.72 9.28
CA LYS A 165 -8.37 -21.12 8.01
C LYS A 165 -8.72 -19.66 8.15
N ASN A 166 -9.54 -19.31 9.14
CA ASN A 166 -10.08 -17.95 9.27
C ASN A 166 -10.67 -17.66 10.66
N SER A 167 -9.83 -17.57 11.69
CA SER A 167 -10.22 -17.10 13.03
C SER A 167 -11.25 -17.99 13.75
N GLU A 168 -11.07 -19.32 13.67
CA GLU A 168 -11.80 -20.26 14.54
C GLU A 168 -11.40 -20.10 16.02
N ASN A 169 -10.20 -19.56 16.26
CA ASN A 169 -9.66 -19.15 17.55
C ASN A 169 -8.59 -18.08 17.32
N ARG A 170 -8.01 -17.51 18.39
CA ARG A 170 -7.00 -16.42 18.31
C ARG A 170 -5.55 -16.91 18.33
N TYR A 171 -5.28 -18.18 18.06
CA TYR A 171 -3.89 -18.62 17.91
C TYR A 171 -3.32 -18.12 16.59
N SER A 172 -2.15 -17.50 16.60
CA SER A 172 -1.44 -17.03 15.41
C SER A 172 0.04 -17.43 15.45
N GLN A 173 0.60 -17.74 14.28
CA GLN A 173 2.04 -17.87 14.07
C GLN A 173 2.72 -16.53 13.85
N PHE A 174 1.99 -15.41 13.85
CA PHE A 174 2.52 -14.08 13.59
C PHE A 174 3.80 -13.80 14.39
N ASN A 175 3.79 -14.04 15.72
CA ASN A 175 4.95 -13.79 16.57
C ASN A 175 6.15 -14.72 16.30
N SER A 176 5.94 -15.88 15.67
CA SER A 176 7.01 -16.79 15.24
C SER A 176 7.79 -16.23 14.04
N TYR A 177 7.17 -15.38 13.22
CA TYR A 177 7.78 -14.84 11.99
C TYR A 177 8.07 -13.33 12.09
N PHE A 178 7.36 -12.62 12.95
CA PHE A 178 7.52 -11.19 13.19
C PHE A 178 7.69 -10.90 14.69
N PRO A 179 8.74 -11.44 15.34
CA PRO A 179 9.03 -11.07 16.72
C PRO A 179 9.50 -9.61 16.80
N ALA A 180 9.31 -8.98 17.95
CA ALA A 180 9.52 -7.54 18.13
C ALA A 180 10.96 -7.09 17.84
N GLU A 181 11.94 -7.94 18.12
CA GLU A 181 13.37 -7.70 17.95
C GLU A 181 13.85 -7.84 16.50
N ARG A 182 13.02 -8.38 15.60
CA ARG A 182 13.41 -8.70 14.23
C ARG A 182 13.95 -7.49 13.47
N ASN A 183 13.19 -6.39 13.47
CA ASN A 183 13.55 -5.18 12.75
C ASN A 183 13.88 -4.07 13.74
N ALA A 184 15.18 -3.76 13.87
CA ALA A 184 15.65 -2.70 14.76
C ALA A 184 15.00 -1.33 14.47
N GLN A 185 14.62 -1.05 13.21
CA GLN A 185 13.92 0.19 12.86
C GLN A 185 12.52 0.24 13.47
N THR A 186 11.75 -0.86 13.39
CA THR A 186 10.43 -0.96 14.04
C THR A 186 10.56 -0.97 15.56
N ALA A 187 11.51 -1.73 16.11
CA ALA A 187 11.75 -1.81 17.55
C ALA A 187 12.08 -0.43 18.15
N ALA A 188 12.80 0.43 17.43
CA ALA A 188 13.11 1.79 17.86
C ALA A 188 11.88 2.71 18.00
N LEU A 189 10.75 2.37 17.35
CA LEU A 189 9.50 3.12 17.46
C LEU A 189 8.56 2.54 18.53
N LEU A 190 8.79 1.30 18.96
CA LEU A 190 7.88 0.55 19.83
C LEU A 190 7.85 1.17 21.23
N LEU A 191 6.65 1.57 21.67
CA LEU A 191 6.42 2.05 23.03
C LEU A 191 5.99 0.92 23.96
N GLU A 192 5.02 0.13 23.53
CA GLU A 192 4.34 -0.85 24.38
C GLU A 192 3.67 -1.92 23.54
N MET A 193 3.65 -3.16 24.03
CA MET A 193 2.88 -4.28 23.47
C MET A 193 1.85 -4.74 24.51
N ALA A 194 0.63 -4.98 24.06
CA ALA A 194 -0.40 -5.61 24.87
C ALA A 194 -0.37 -7.14 24.69
N PRO A 195 -0.81 -7.91 25.71
CA PRO A 195 -0.90 -9.36 25.60
C PRO A 195 -1.86 -9.83 24.51
N ASN A 196 -1.44 -10.83 23.73
CA ASN A 196 -2.33 -11.61 22.86
C ASN A 196 -3.27 -12.52 23.67
N GLU A 197 -4.05 -13.40 23.02
CA GLU A 197 -5.00 -14.28 23.72
C GLU A 197 -4.33 -15.27 24.68
N SER A 198 -3.06 -15.63 24.43
CA SER A 198 -2.27 -16.49 25.32
C SER A 198 -1.58 -15.72 26.44
N GLY A 199 -1.82 -14.41 26.59
CA GLY A 199 -1.22 -13.59 27.64
C GLY A 199 0.22 -13.17 27.35
N VAL A 200 0.71 -13.33 26.11
CA VAL A 200 2.07 -12.95 25.71
C VAL A 200 2.03 -11.59 25.02
N PRO A 201 2.82 -10.59 25.44
CA PRO A 201 2.95 -9.33 24.70
C PRO A 201 3.59 -9.57 23.33
N THR A 202 2.88 -9.24 22.25
CA THR A 202 3.34 -9.43 20.87
C THR A 202 3.01 -8.21 20.01
N LEU A 203 3.59 -8.15 18.81
CA LEU A 203 3.30 -7.06 17.85
C LEU A 203 1.87 -7.13 17.26
N GLU A 204 1.08 -8.17 17.59
CA GLU A 204 -0.36 -8.26 17.23
C GLU A 204 -1.14 -7.08 17.81
N ASN A 205 -0.72 -6.61 18.99
CA ASN A 205 -1.30 -5.46 19.66
C ASN A 205 -0.16 -4.58 20.19
N ALA A 206 0.18 -3.53 19.45
CA ALA A 206 1.35 -2.71 19.74
C ALA A 206 1.11 -1.21 19.51
N CYS A 207 1.78 -0.40 20.32
CA CYS A 207 1.76 1.05 20.24
C CYS A 207 3.16 1.58 19.92
N TYR A 208 3.24 2.58 19.06
CA TYR A 208 4.48 3.15 18.55
C TYR A 208 4.44 4.67 18.60
N GLU A 209 5.59 5.30 18.86
CA GLU A 209 5.77 6.74 18.73
C GLU A 209 6.74 7.04 17.60
N PHE A 210 6.28 7.82 16.62
CA PHE A 210 7.10 8.22 15.48
C PHE A 210 7.19 9.74 15.40
N THR A 211 8.42 10.25 15.26
CA THR A 211 8.66 11.68 15.04
C THR A 211 8.90 11.92 13.55
N PRO A 212 7.94 12.48 12.81
CA PRO A 212 8.12 12.74 11.39
C PRO A 212 9.08 13.91 11.14
N PRO A 213 9.65 14.03 9.92
CA PRO A 213 10.42 15.20 9.53
C PRO A 213 9.62 16.52 9.61
N VAL A 214 8.32 16.45 9.32
CA VAL A 214 7.38 17.59 9.37
C VAL A 214 6.04 17.14 9.92
N GLY A 215 5.40 18.01 10.72
CA GLY A 215 4.08 17.77 11.32
C GLY A 215 4.14 17.28 12.77
N PRO A 216 2.97 17.00 13.38
CA PRO A 216 2.91 16.48 14.75
C PRO A 216 3.51 15.07 14.82
N LYS A 217 4.07 14.72 15.98
CA LYS A 217 4.43 13.33 16.28
C LYS A 217 3.22 12.41 16.10
N LEU A 218 3.48 11.18 15.68
CA LEU A 218 2.46 10.17 15.50
C LEU A 218 2.45 9.20 16.67
N LEU A 219 1.24 8.85 17.12
CA LEU A 219 0.99 7.74 18.04
C LEU A 219 0.26 6.67 17.24
N LEU A 220 0.96 5.60 16.86
CA LEU A 220 0.39 4.56 16.01
C LEU A 220 0.01 3.34 16.84
N PHE A 221 -1.15 2.76 16.57
CA PHE A 221 -1.60 1.50 17.12
C PHE A 221 -1.73 0.47 16.01
N SER A 222 -1.14 -0.71 16.19
CA SER A 222 -1.57 -1.91 15.47
C SER A 222 -2.44 -2.71 16.42
N LEU A 223 -3.67 -3.00 16.01
CA LEU A 223 -4.64 -3.76 16.78
C LEU A 223 -5.01 -5.03 16.02
N GLU A 224 -5.07 -6.15 16.74
CA GLU A 224 -5.44 -7.46 16.22
C GLU A 224 -6.77 -7.45 15.45
N PHE A 225 -7.03 -8.50 14.67
CA PHE A 225 -8.33 -8.68 14.00
C PHE A 225 -9.46 -8.77 15.03
N LEU A 226 -10.50 -7.94 14.84
CA LEU A 226 -11.62 -7.76 15.76
C LEU A 226 -11.13 -7.61 17.20
N PRO A 227 -10.46 -6.48 17.53
CA PRO A 227 -9.70 -6.36 18.76
C PRO A 227 -10.58 -6.63 19.97
N ARG A 228 -10.04 -7.43 20.89
CA ARG A 228 -10.75 -7.77 22.11
C ARG A 228 -11.05 -6.51 22.93
N THR A 229 -12.11 -6.56 23.72
CA THR A 229 -12.54 -5.43 24.55
C THR A 229 -11.42 -4.86 25.44
N GLU A 230 -10.58 -5.74 25.98
CA GLU A 230 -9.42 -5.42 26.80
C GLU A 230 -8.32 -4.69 26.02
N ILE A 231 -8.09 -5.06 24.75
CA ILE A 231 -7.15 -4.38 23.85
C ILE A 231 -7.65 -2.99 23.49
N VAL A 232 -8.95 -2.85 23.24
CA VAL A 232 -9.57 -1.55 22.96
C VAL A 232 -9.47 -0.62 24.18
N ALA A 233 -9.68 -1.15 25.38
CA ALA A 233 -9.51 -0.40 26.63
C ALA A 233 -8.05 0.02 26.85
N TRP A 234 -7.10 -0.88 26.60
CA TRP A 234 -5.66 -0.59 26.66
C TRP A 234 -5.26 0.53 25.69
N ALA A 235 -5.65 0.43 24.42
CA ALA A 235 -5.34 1.45 23.41
C ALA A 235 -5.94 2.82 23.80
N LYS A 236 -7.16 2.84 24.33
CA LYS A 236 -7.81 4.05 24.84
C LYS A 236 -7.04 4.64 26.02
N GLN A 237 -6.58 3.81 26.95
CA GLN A 237 -5.80 4.27 28.10
C GLN A 237 -4.52 4.95 27.64
N ILE A 238 -3.76 4.33 26.72
CA ILE A 238 -2.55 4.94 26.16
C ILE A 238 -2.89 6.25 25.45
N ALA A 239 -3.84 6.25 24.50
CA ALA A 239 -4.20 7.44 23.73
C ALA A 239 -4.63 8.63 24.62
N SER A 240 -5.21 8.35 25.80
CA SER A 240 -5.63 9.36 26.76
C SER A 240 -4.52 9.95 27.65
N GLN A 241 -3.31 9.38 27.63
CA GLN A 241 -2.22 9.88 28.46
C GLN A 241 -1.85 11.33 28.08
N PRO A 242 -1.63 12.25 29.05
CA PRO A 242 -1.34 13.64 28.77
C PRO A 242 -0.14 13.87 27.84
N ARG A 243 0.89 13.00 27.89
CA ARG A 243 2.06 13.08 27.02
C ARG A 243 1.76 12.95 25.53
N PHE A 244 0.61 12.35 25.18
CA PHE A 244 0.18 12.13 23.80
C PHE A 244 -0.93 13.08 23.34
N ALA A 245 -1.26 14.10 24.13
CA ALA A 245 -2.33 15.04 23.81
C ALA A 245 -2.11 15.81 22.49
N ASN A 246 -0.85 16.03 22.12
CA ASN A 246 -0.44 16.75 20.91
C ASN A 246 -0.01 15.84 19.76
N HIS A 247 -0.07 14.51 19.94
CA HIS A 247 0.21 13.57 18.86
C HIS A 247 -0.99 13.47 17.91
N ARG A 248 -0.71 13.16 16.65
CA ARG A 248 -1.74 12.66 15.73
C ARG A 248 -1.78 11.14 15.85
N GLY A 249 -2.89 10.63 16.38
CA GLY A 249 -3.11 9.20 16.56
C GLY A 249 -3.55 8.51 15.27
N VAL A 250 -2.95 7.36 14.99
CA VAL A 250 -3.26 6.48 13.85
C VAL A 250 -3.61 5.10 14.38
N VAL A 251 -4.73 4.53 13.94
CA VAL A 251 -5.12 3.15 14.25
C VAL A 251 -5.05 2.32 12.98
N LEU A 252 -4.22 1.28 13.01
CA LEU A 252 -4.17 0.23 12.01
C LEU A 252 -4.85 -1.01 12.60
N THR A 253 -5.86 -1.51 11.92
CA THR A 253 -6.52 -2.79 12.24
C THR A 253 -6.97 -3.44 10.93
N HIS A 254 -7.53 -4.63 10.98
CA HIS A 254 -7.88 -5.35 9.77
C HIS A 254 -9.32 -5.08 9.30
N SER A 255 -10.35 -5.39 10.11
CA SER A 255 -11.76 -5.13 9.76
C SER A 255 -12.29 -3.87 10.43
N PHE A 256 -12.88 -2.96 9.63
CA PHE A 256 -13.55 -1.77 10.16
C PHE A 256 -14.58 -1.14 9.20
N LEU A 257 -14.21 -0.84 7.95
CA LEU A 257 -15.09 -0.26 6.92
C LEU A 257 -15.53 -1.30 5.89
N ARG A 258 -16.74 -1.14 5.35
CA ARG A 258 -17.15 -1.72 4.08
C ARG A 258 -16.62 -0.89 2.90
N SER A 259 -16.65 -1.47 1.70
CA SER A 259 -16.20 -0.79 0.49
C SER A 259 -17.10 0.37 0.06
N MET A 260 -16.67 1.12 -0.95
CA MET A 260 -17.47 2.16 -1.58
C MET A 260 -18.81 1.66 -2.11
N LEU A 261 -18.86 0.43 -2.63
CA LEU A 261 -20.10 -0.21 -3.10
C LEU A 261 -21.12 -0.37 -1.97
N LYS A 262 -20.66 -0.36 -0.73
CA LYS A 262 -21.45 -0.44 0.51
C LYS A 262 -21.38 0.87 1.30
N LYS A 263 -21.25 2.00 0.59
CA LYS A 263 -21.32 3.37 1.11
C LYS A 263 -20.31 3.68 2.22
N ASN A 264 -19.19 2.97 2.27
CA ASN A 264 -18.18 3.13 3.32
C ASN A 264 -18.77 2.98 4.73
N GLU A 265 -19.82 2.17 4.91
CA GLU A 265 -20.41 1.94 6.23
C GLU A 265 -19.43 1.21 7.14
N ARG A 266 -19.45 1.50 8.44
CA ARG A 266 -18.68 0.71 9.41
C ARG A 266 -19.31 -0.65 9.54
N ILE A 267 -18.49 -1.68 9.66
CA ILE A 267 -18.95 -3.04 9.89
C ILE A 267 -19.48 -3.15 11.32
N ASP A 268 -20.71 -3.59 11.47
CA ASP A 268 -21.44 -3.69 12.72
C ASP A 268 -21.36 -5.08 13.36
N THR A 269 -21.33 -6.12 12.53
CA THR A 269 -21.20 -7.52 12.95
C THR A 269 -20.61 -8.39 11.85
N GLU A 270 -19.97 -9.49 12.25
CA GLU A 270 -19.37 -10.48 11.37
C GLU A 270 -19.47 -11.89 11.99
N PRO A 271 -19.60 -12.96 11.19
CA PRO A 271 -19.94 -14.30 11.69
C PRO A 271 -18.72 -15.11 12.19
N TYR A 272 -17.76 -14.47 12.87
CA TYR A 272 -16.58 -15.16 13.41
C TYR A 272 -16.85 -15.68 14.84
N PRO A 273 -16.47 -16.93 15.17
CA PRO A 273 -16.74 -17.55 16.48
C PRO A 273 -15.75 -17.09 17.57
N LEU A 274 -15.27 -15.84 17.49
CA LEU A 274 -14.31 -15.29 18.44
C LEU A 274 -15.01 -14.78 19.71
N SER A 275 -14.36 -14.93 20.86
CA SER A 275 -14.82 -14.32 22.10
C SER A 275 -14.45 -12.84 22.18
N ARG A 276 -15.35 -12.04 22.75
CA ARG A 276 -15.17 -10.60 23.03
C ARG A 276 -14.75 -9.74 21.81
N PRO A 277 -15.26 -9.97 20.58
CA PRO A 277 -14.84 -9.19 19.42
C PRO A 277 -15.36 -7.74 19.52
N THR A 278 -14.59 -6.80 19.01
CA THR A 278 -15.05 -5.42 18.77
C THR A 278 -15.09 -5.17 17.27
N TYR A 279 -16.29 -5.08 16.70
CA TYR A 279 -16.51 -4.76 15.28
C TYR A 279 -16.27 -3.28 14.97
N GLY A 280 -16.18 -2.91 13.70
CA GLY A 280 -15.86 -1.56 13.24
C GLY A 280 -16.69 -0.44 13.88
N GLN A 281 -18.02 -0.60 13.93
CA GLN A 281 -18.90 0.37 14.58
C GLN A 281 -18.63 0.49 16.08
N GLN A 282 -18.38 -0.62 16.77
CA GLN A 282 -18.06 -0.60 18.20
C GLN A 282 -16.66 -0.03 18.45
N LEU A 283 -15.69 -0.28 17.57
CA LEU A 283 -14.33 0.27 17.68
C LEU A 283 -14.37 1.80 17.52
N TRP A 284 -15.21 2.30 16.61
CA TRP A 284 -15.49 3.73 16.50
C TRP A 284 -16.02 4.30 17.83
N GLU A 285 -17.10 3.72 18.36
CA GLU A 285 -17.78 4.23 19.57
C GLU A 285 -16.91 4.14 20.82
N LYS A 286 -16.15 3.06 20.98
CA LYS A 286 -15.40 2.79 22.21
C LYS A 286 -14.02 3.45 22.22
N LEU A 287 -13.39 3.62 21.06
CA LEU A 287 -12.00 4.11 20.92
C LEU A 287 -11.90 5.42 20.14
N LEU A 288 -12.27 5.45 18.85
CA LEU A 288 -11.98 6.62 17.99
C LEU A 288 -12.81 7.85 18.36
N ALA A 289 -14.13 7.71 18.42
CA ALA A 289 -15.05 8.80 18.71
C ALA A 289 -14.75 9.50 20.06
N PRO A 290 -14.47 8.81 21.17
CA PRO A 290 -14.14 9.48 22.43
C PRO A 290 -12.71 10.03 22.50
N SER A 291 -11.79 9.61 21.62
CA SER A 291 -10.38 9.99 21.69
C SER A 291 -10.12 11.36 21.06
N ARG A 292 -9.39 12.23 21.76
CA ARG A 292 -9.12 13.62 21.31
C ARG A 292 -7.95 13.74 20.33
N ASN A 293 -7.12 12.71 20.21
CA ASN A 293 -5.89 12.70 19.40
C ASN A 293 -5.93 11.65 18.27
N LEU A 294 -6.75 10.61 18.35
CA LEU A 294 -6.94 9.67 17.24
C LEU A 294 -7.68 10.37 16.09
N GLN A 295 -7.02 10.47 14.94
CA GLN A 295 -7.53 11.20 13.78
C GLN A 295 -7.47 10.40 12.48
N PHE A 296 -6.82 9.23 12.48
CA PHE A 296 -6.73 8.41 11.28
C PHE A 296 -6.89 6.93 11.62
N LEU A 297 -7.75 6.23 10.88
CA LEU A 297 -7.87 4.78 10.91
C LEU A 297 -7.63 4.20 9.52
N ILE A 298 -6.86 3.12 9.46
CA ILE A 298 -6.54 2.36 8.25
C ILE A 298 -6.98 0.90 8.47
N CYS A 299 -7.65 0.32 7.48
CA CYS A 299 -8.12 -1.06 7.50
C CYS A 299 -8.03 -1.76 6.13
N GLY A 300 -8.10 -3.09 6.15
CA GLY A 300 -8.11 -4.00 5.00
C GLY A 300 -9.39 -4.83 4.99
N HIS A 301 -9.26 -6.16 4.88
CA HIS A 301 -10.34 -7.15 5.03
C HIS A 301 -11.34 -7.20 3.87
N VAL A 302 -11.92 -6.06 3.47
CA VAL A 302 -13.07 -6.04 2.54
C VAL A 302 -12.64 -6.08 1.08
N ALA A 303 -13.24 -7.02 0.34
CA ALA A 303 -13.05 -7.25 -1.09
C ALA A 303 -14.40 -7.65 -1.74
N ASP A 304 -15.30 -6.68 -1.92
CA ASP A 304 -16.71 -6.89 -2.28
C ASP A 304 -16.97 -7.18 -3.78
N SER A 305 -16.02 -6.86 -4.67
CA SER A 305 -16.14 -7.09 -6.12
C SER A 305 -14.79 -7.42 -6.73
N GLU A 306 -14.68 -7.49 -8.06
CA GLU A 306 -13.36 -7.58 -8.75
C GLU A 306 -12.83 -6.19 -9.14
N GLY A 307 -13.70 -5.18 -9.15
CA GLY A 307 -13.32 -3.80 -9.48
C GLY A 307 -12.79 -3.07 -8.24
N HIS A 308 -11.83 -2.17 -8.43
CA HIS A 308 -11.14 -1.45 -7.35
C HIS A 308 -12.08 -0.80 -6.31
N GLU A 309 -13.25 -0.32 -6.72
CA GLU A 309 -14.28 0.24 -5.83
C GLU A 309 -14.81 -0.74 -4.77
N GLY A 310 -14.73 -2.05 -5.01
CA GLY A 310 -15.04 -3.10 -4.03
C GLY A 310 -13.91 -3.36 -3.03
N HIS A 311 -12.74 -2.75 -3.23
CA HIS A 311 -11.50 -2.96 -2.48
C HIS A 311 -11.09 -1.75 -1.64
N VAL A 312 -11.79 -0.63 -1.80
CA VAL A 312 -11.43 0.64 -1.18
C VAL A 312 -12.63 1.29 -0.53
N GLY A 313 -12.35 2.15 0.44
CA GLY A 313 -13.35 2.97 1.10
C GLY A 313 -12.73 4.15 1.80
N TYR A 314 -13.47 5.25 1.87
CA TYR A 314 -13.03 6.44 2.57
C TYR A 314 -14.22 7.18 3.17
N ARG A 315 -14.08 7.60 4.43
CA ARG A 315 -15.02 8.52 5.08
C ARG A 315 -14.34 9.34 6.17
N GLU A 316 -14.99 10.42 6.54
CA GLU A 316 -14.60 11.27 7.66
C GLU A 316 -15.79 11.45 8.59
N ASP A 317 -15.53 11.35 9.90
CA ASP A 317 -16.52 11.66 10.92
C ASP A 317 -15.83 12.45 12.05
N PRO A 318 -16.51 13.39 12.71
CA PRO A 318 -15.95 14.11 13.84
C PRO A 318 -15.87 13.21 15.09
N ASN A 319 -14.78 13.33 15.85
CA ASN A 319 -14.71 12.78 17.21
C ASN A 319 -15.40 13.73 18.21
N ALA A 320 -15.46 13.33 19.48
CA ALA A 320 -16.06 14.08 20.58
C ALA A 320 -15.37 15.43 20.87
N ALA A 321 -14.17 15.66 20.34
CA ALA A 321 -13.47 16.94 20.39
C ALA A 321 -13.68 17.80 19.13
N GLY A 322 -14.56 17.38 18.21
CA GLY A 322 -14.83 18.06 16.94
C GLY A 322 -13.73 17.93 15.89
N LYS A 323 -12.68 17.12 16.14
CA LYS A 323 -11.63 16.87 15.14
C LYS A 323 -12.10 15.82 14.16
N LYS A 324 -11.74 15.98 12.88
CA LYS A 324 -11.99 14.99 11.85
C LYS A 324 -11.18 13.71 12.10
N VAL A 325 -11.85 12.57 11.95
CA VAL A 325 -11.22 11.25 11.93
C VAL A 325 -11.40 10.64 10.54
N ALA A 326 -10.31 10.63 9.77
CA ALA A 326 -10.25 9.95 8.49
C ALA A 326 -10.27 8.43 8.70
N GLN A 327 -11.07 7.70 7.93
CA GLN A 327 -11.18 6.26 7.99
C GLN A 327 -10.99 5.74 6.56
N MET A 328 -9.97 4.91 6.34
CA MET A 328 -9.56 4.47 5.02
C MET A 328 -9.46 2.94 4.96
N LEU A 329 -10.13 2.36 3.97
CA LEU A 329 -10.03 0.96 3.59
C LEU A 329 -9.17 0.84 2.34
N PHE A 330 -8.24 -0.12 2.35
CA PHE A 330 -7.47 -0.50 1.17
C PHE A 330 -7.12 -1.99 1.21
N ASN A 331 -7.74 -2.78 0.33
CA ASN A 331 -7.49 -4.21 0.20
C ASN A 331 -7.55 -4.66 -1.26
N ALA A 332 -6.45 -4.51 -1.99
CA ALA A 332 -6.36 -4.87 -3.40
C ALA A 332 -6.24 -6.39 -3.68
N GLN A 333 -6.37 -7.26 -2.67
CA GLN A 333 -5.99 -8.68 -2.79
C GLN A 333 -6.67 -9.47 -3.92
N ARG A 334 -7.86 -9.04 -4.37
CA ARG A 334 -8.66 -9.75 -5.38
C ARG A 334 -8.50 -9.16 -6.78
N GLU A 335 -7.76 -8.06 -6.92
CA GLU A 335 -7.43 -7.51 -8.23
C GLU A 335 -6.48 -8.46 -9.00
N GLY A 336 -6.41 -8.31 -10.32
CA GLY A 336 -5.58 -9.18 -11.15
C GLY A 336 -6.08 -10.62 -11.26
N GLY A 337 -7.41 -10.84 -11.23
CA GLY A 337 -8.05 -12.11 -11.58
C GLY A 337 -8.74 -12.86 -10.44
N GLY A 338 -9.20 -12.17 -9.40
CA GLY A 338 -10.00 -12.80 -8.36
C GLY A 338 -9.18 -13.53 -7.29
N TRP A 339 -9.82 -14.43 -6.56
CA TRP A 339 -9.22 -15.22 -5.47
C TRP A 339 -8.10 -16.17 -5.92
N HIS A 340 -7.99 -16.43 -7.22
CA HIS A 340 -7.02 -17.32 -7.85
C HIS A 340 -6.20 -16.57 -8.92
N GLY A 341 -6.27 -15.24 -8.92
CA GLY A 341 -5.51 -14.37 -9.82
C GLY A 341 -4.06 -14.21 -9.39
N ASN A 342 -3.45 -13.09 -9.78
CA ASN A 342 -2.05 -12.79 -9.49
C ASN A 342 -1.80 -12.22 -8.07
N GLY A 343 -2.85 -12.02 -7.28
CA GLY A 343 -2.75 -11.57 -5.89
C GLY A 343 -3.08 -10.10 -5.63
N GLY A 344 -3.31 -9.29 -6.66
CA GLY A 344 -3.78 -7.91 -6.48
C GLY A 344 -3.11 -6.86 -7.36
N ASP A 345 -2.57 -7.27 -8.52
CA ASP A 345 -1.87 -6.42 -9.50
C ASP A 345 -0.74 -5.54 -8.93
N GLY A 346 -0.24 -5.85 -7.72
CA GLY A 346 0.81 -5.11 -7.06
C GLY A 346 0.40 -3.71 -6.59
N TRP A 347 -0.88 -3.42 -6.37
CA TRP A 347 -1.31 -2.11 -5.92
C TRP A 347 -0.84 -1.79 -4.49
N LEU A 348 -0.35 -0.57 -4.28
CA LEU A 348 -0.05 0.03 -2.98
C LEU A 348 -0.53 1.47 -2.92
N ARG A 349 -0.65 2.03 -1.71
CA ARG A 349 -0.90 3.48 -1.54
C ARG A 349 0.35 4.21 -1.07
N ILE A 350 0.64 5.32 -1.71
CA ILE A 350 1.63 6.31 -1.29
C ILE A 350 0.86 7.40 -0.54
N LEU A 351 1.14 7.55 0.75
CA LEU A 351 0.58 8.59 1.60
C LEU A 351 1.65 9.66 1.78
N GLU A 352 1.57 10.72 0.99
CA GLU A 352 2.49 11.86 1.05
C GLU A 352 2.01 12.88 2.08
N PHE A 353 2.81 13.13 3.11
CA PHE A 353 2.57 14.12 4.14
C PHE A 353 3.19 15.43 3.71
N LEU A 354 2.34 16.44 3.47
CA LEU A 354 2.79 17.73 2.96
C LEU A 354 3.47 18.59 4.04
N PRO A 355 4.28 19.58 3.64
CA PRO A 355 5.04 20.41 4.58
C PRO A 355 4.18 21.30 5.50
N ASP A 356 2.88 21.44 5.21
CA ASP A 356 1.94 22.15 6.08
C ASP A 356 1.66 21.42 7.40
N GLY A 357 2.08 20.15 7.53
CA GLY A 357 1.88 19.30 8.70
C GLY A 357 0.43 18.85 8.92
N LYS A 358 -0.50 19.18 8.02
CA LYS A 358 -1.95 18.98 8.16
C LYS A 358 -2.58 18.23 7.00
N THR A 359 -1.91 18.15 5.85
CA THR A 359 -2.43 17.49 4.66
C THR A 359 -1.69 16.20 4.36
N ILE A 360 -2.44 15.14 4.08
CA ILE A 360 -1.94 13.91 3.45
C ILE A 360 -2.53 13.81 2.04
N GLN A 361 -1.68 13.64 1.03
CA GLN A 361 -2.08 13.26 -0.31
C GLN A 361 -1.94 11.75 -0.48
N VAL A 362 -3.05 11.08 -0.73
CA VAL A 362 -3.10 9.63 -0.99
C VAL A 362 -3.06 9.41 -2.50
N ARG A 363 -2.21 8.48 -2.97
CA ARG A 363 -2.18 8.06 -4.37
C ARG A 363 -1.99 6.55 -4.48
N THR A 364 -2.73 5.90 -5.37
CA THR A 364 -2.61 4.46 -5.66
C THR A 364 -1.66 4.19 -6.83
N PHE A 365 -0.68 3.30 -6.63
CA PHE A 365 0.37 2.97 -7.59
C PHE A 365 0.65 1.47 -7.63
N SER A 366 1.03 0.92 -8.79
CA SER A 366 1.47 -0.47 -8.93
C SER A 366 2.92 -0.58 -9.41
N PRO A 367 3.85 -1.05 -8.57
CA PRO A 367 5.21 -1.40 -8.98
C PRO A 367 5.23 -2.49 -10.07
N LEU A 368 4.29 -3.43 -10.04
CA LEU A 368 4.16 -4.49 -11.04
C LEU A 368 3.90 -3.92 -12.43
N LEU A 369 2.89 -3.08 -12.56
CA LEU A 369 2.55 -2.46 -13.84
C LEU A 369 3.64 -1.47 -14.28
N ALA A 370 4.31 -0.80 -13.35
CA ALA A 370 5.40 0.12 -13.65
C ALA A 370 6.67 -0.55 -14.18
N ALA A 371 6.88 -1.84 -13.88
CA ALA A 371 8.13 -2.55 -14.20
C ALA A 371 8.37 -2.76 -15.70
N SER A 372 7.31 -2.76 -16.53
CA SER A 372 7.42 -2.99 -17.97
C SER A 372 7.04 -1.75 -18.79
N PRO A 373 7.80 -1.37 -19.84
CA PRO A 373 7.40 -0.32 -20.77
C PRO A 373 6.03 -0.53 -21.41
N LEU A 374 5.59 -1.79 -21.55
CA LEU A 374 4.30 -2.15 -22.12
C LEU A 374 3.13 -1.82 -21.20
N THR A 375 3.33 -1.89 -19.88
CA THR A 375 2.25 -1.73 -18.88
C THR A 375 2.40 -0.47 -18.04
N ARG A 376 3.56 0.21 -18.07
CA ARG A 376 3.84 1.32 -17.15
C ARG A 376 2.76 2.40 -17.17
N HIS A 377 2.19 2.70 -18.34
CA HIS A 377 1.11 3.68 -18.51
C HIS A 377 -0.17 3.36 -17.71
N LEU A 378 -0.29 2.14 -17.19
CA LEU A 378 -1.37 1.67 -16.32
C LEU A 378 -0.99 1.69 -14.83
N ALA A 379 0.25 2.05 -14.47
CA ALA A 379 0.75 1.96 -13.10
C ALA A 379 0.13 2.95 -12.11
N TRP A 380 -0.64 3.92 -12.61
CA TRP A 380 -1.35 4.91 -11.81
C TRP A 380 -2.84 4.72 -11.94
N ARG A 381 -3.50 4.69 -10.79
CA ARG A 381 -4.94 4.92 -10.74
C ARG A 381 -5.23 6.39 -10.42
N THR A 382 -6.29 6.93 -10.99
CA THR A 382 -6.58 8.38 -10.95
C THR A 382 -8.01 8.74 -10.58
N GLU A 383 -8.85 7.77 -10.23
CA GLU A 383 -10.21 8.07 -9.77
C GLU A 383 -10.17 8.78 -8.41
N SER A 384 -11.29 9.39 -8.01
CA SER A 384 -11.39 10.15 -6.76
C SER A 384 -11.09 9.31 -5.50
N PHE A 385 -11.26 7.99 -5.58
CA PHE A 385 -10.95 7.04 -4.51
C PHE A 385 -9.52 6.49 -4.55
N ASP A 386 -8.78 6.78 -5.62
CA ASP A 386 -7.37 6.44 -5.79
C ASP A 386 -6.44 7.60 -5.42
N SER A 387 -6.92 8.82 -5.67
CA SER A 387 -6.16 10.06 -5.48
C SER A 387 -7.01 11.12 -4.79
N PHE A 388 -6.76 11.32 -3.50
CA PHE A 388 -7.48 12.30 -2.68
C PHE A 388 -6.60 12.90 -1.60
N ARG A 389 -7.12 13.93 -0.91
CA ARG A 389 -6.45 14.60 0.19
C ARG A 389 -7.21 14.39 1.49
N ILE A 390 -6.46 14.16 2.56
CA ILE A 390 -6.94 14.15 3.94
C ILE A 390 -6.42 15.42 4.60
N ALA A 391 -7.29 16.19 5.27
CA ALA A 391 -6.92 17.42 5.98
C ALA A 391 -7.34 17.34 7.45
N PHE A 392 -6.41 17.63 8.36
CA PHE A 392 -6.57 17.49 9.82
C PHE A 392 -6.72 18.79 10.58
#